data_AF-A0A930FB98-F1
#
_entry.id   AF-A0A930FB98-F1
#
_cell.length_a   1.000
_cell.length_b   1.000
_cell.length_c   1.000
_cell.angle_alpha   90.00
_cell.angle_beta   90.00
_cell.angle_gamma   90.00
#
_symmetry.space_group_name_H-M   'P 1'
#
loop_
_entity.id
_entity.type
_entity.pdbx_description
1 polymer ?
#
loop_
_entity_poly.entity_id
_entity_poly.type
_entity_poly.pdbx_seq_one_letter_code
_entity_poly.pdbx_strand_id
1 'polypeptide(L)'
;QDLLSSQHQQITAFRSSNNFVTPKYTSFNGRTYYTQTGEEITNPDETIKMELDEIRNAANTQLKMSDAIQTGDLIRFYKGNDLGKVNPKDYSYLNSMKALLAIEKEKGDQSTSLYSKRGNVSTVDLFNSPSYRALHPEQFQTSSSDEDSSQEDSSSSSSSSTANP
;
A
#
# COMPACT_ATOMS: atom_id res chain seq x y z
N GLN A 1 -6.87 -13.95 -3.93
CA GLN A 1 -8.17 -13.94 -4.62
C GLN A 1 -8.06 -12.93 -5.75
N ASP A 2 -8.66 -13.20 -6.89
CA ASP A 2 -8.71 -12.23 -7.98
C ASP A 2 -9.69 -11.11 -7.60
N LEU A 3 -9.25 -9.86 -7.70
CA LEU A 3 -10.05 -8.67 -7.37
C LEU A 3 -11.25 -8.48 -8.30
N LEU A 4 -11.15 -8.98 -9.54
CA LEU A 4 -12.21 -8.85 -10.55
C LEU A 4 -13.18 -10.04 -10.55
N SER A 5 -12.91 -11.07 -9.74
CA SER A 5 -13.77 -12.24 -9.64
C SER A 5 -15.04 -11.92 -8.87
N SER A 6 -16.19 -12.40 -9.37
CA SER A 6 -17.47 -12.33 -8.66
C SER A 6 -17.48 -13.14 -7.37
N GLN A 7 -16.54 -14.07 -7.19
CA GLN A 7 -16.37 -14.87 -5.98
C GLN A 7 -15.38 -14.25 -4.98
N HIS A 8 -14.91 -13.02 -5.22
CA HIS A 8 -14.01 -12.33 -4.32
C HIS A 8 -14.69 -12.07 -2.97
N GLN A 9 -14.12 -12.62 -1.90
CA GLN A 9 -14.49 -12.30 -0.53
C GLN A 9 -13.98 -10.91 -0.18
N GLN A 10 -14.90 -9.97 0.03
CA GLN A 10 -14.60 -8.59 0.38
C GLN A 10 -14.25 -8.45 1.88
N ILE A 11 -13.24 -9.21 2.32
CA ILE A 11 -12.70 -9.17 3.67
C ILE A 11 -11.23 -8.76 3.58
N THR A 12 -10.92 -7.59 4.12
CA THR A 12 -9.54 -7.13 4.26
C THR A 12 -9.09 -7.36 5.69
N ALA A 13 -8.33 -8.44 5.92
CA ALA A 13 -7.73 -8.73 7.22
C ALA A 13 -6.52 -7.82 7.47
N PHE A 14 -6.43 -7.25 8.67
CA PHE A 14 -5.22 -6.56 9.11
C PHE A 14 -4.25 -7.55 9.78
N ARG A 15 -2.98 -7.15 9.92
CA ARG A 15 -1.96 -8.06 10.46
C ARG A 15 -2.20 -8.45 11.92
N SER A 16 -2.87 -7.59 12.68
CA SER A 16 -3.29 -7.87 14.05
C SER A 16 -4.53 -8.77 14.08
N SER A 17 -4.51 -9.78 14.94
CA SER A 17 -5.64 -10.70 15.13
C SER A 17 -6.94 -9.95 15.41
N ASN A 18 -8.05 -10.48 14.87
CA ASN A 18 -9.39 -9.91 14.99
C ASN A 18 -9.60 -8.52 14.38
N ASN A 19 -8.60 -7.91 13.74
CA ASN A 19 -8.79 -6.65 13.04
C ASN A 19 -9.06 -6.90 11.55
N PHE A 20 -10.17 -6.38 11.04
CA PHE A 20 -10.57 -6.54 9.64
C PHE A 20 -11.53 -5.44 9.20
N VAL A 21 -11.63 -5.25 7.89
CA VAL A 21 -12.61 -4.38 7.25
C VAL A 21 -13.37 -5.17 6.18
N THR A 22 -14.70 -5.06 6.21
CA THR A 22 -15.62 -5.49 5.15
C THR A 22 -16.50 -4.31 4.73
N PRO A 23 -17.25 -4.40 3.63
CA PRO A 23 -18.21 -3.35 3.25
C PRO A 23 -19.25 -3.05 4.34
N LYS A 24 -19.59 -4.03 5.20
CA LYS A 24 -20.62 -3.89 6.23
C LYS A 24 -20.04 -3.60 7.62
N TYR A 25 -18.94 -4.27 7.99
CA TYR A 25 -18.37 -4.20 9.33
C TYR A 25 -16.88 -3.94 9.33
N THR A 26 -16.44 -3.14 10.30
CA THR A 26 -15.04 -2.93 10.61
C THR A 26 -14.79 -3.38 12.03
N SER A 27 -13.84 -4.28 12.24
CA SER A 27 -13.33 -4.60 13.58
C SER A 27 -11.94 -4.02 13.75
N PHE A 28 -11.79 -3.18 14.77
CA PHE A 28 -10.54 -2.51 15.05
C PHE A 28 -10.39 -2.29 16.55
N ASN A 29 -9.24 -2.68 17.09
CA ASN A 29 -8.87 -2.47 18.49
C ASN A 29 -9.90 -3.07 19.48
N GLY A 30 -10.40 -4.28 19.17
CA GLY A 30 -11.37 -4.99 20.00
C GLY A 30 -12.81 -4.48 19.92
N ARG A 31 -13.08 -3.46 19.12
CA ARG A 31 -14.42 -2.91 18.86
C ARG A 31 -14.89 -3.24 17.46
N THR A 32 -16.20 -3.15 17.25
CA THR A 32 -16.83 -3.39 15.96
C THR A 32 -17.67 -2.19 15.58
N TYR A 33 -17.62 -1.79 14.32
CA TYR A 33 -18.32 -0.64 13.77
C TYR A 33 -19.04 -1.02 12.48
N TYR A 34 -20.13 -0.32 12.15
CA TYR A 34 -20.65 -0.33 10.78
C TYR A 34 -19.68 0.44 9.89
N THR A 35 -19.16 -0.19 8.82
CA THR A 35 -18.13 0.45 7.97
C THR A 35 -18.65 1.72 7.29
N GLN A 36 -19.93 1.73 6.91
CA GLN A 36 -20.51 2.84 6.16
C GLN A 36 -20.73 4.10 7.00
N THR A 37 -21.10 3.95 8.28
CA THR A 37 -21.46 5.06 9.18
C THR A 37 -20.38 5.36 10.21
N GLY A 38 -19.51 4.40 10.52
CA GLY A 38 -18.55 4.49 11.61
C GLY A 38 -19.15 4.30 13.01
N GLU A 39 -20.44 3.98 13.10
CA GLU A 39 -21.12 3.80 14.39
C GLU A 39 -20.70 2.48 15.05
N GLU A 40 -20.43 2.52 16.35
CA GLU A 40 -20.01 1.36 17.14
C GLU A 40 -21.19 0.41 17.41
N ILE A 41 -20.96 -0.87 17.14
CA ILE A 41 -21.89 -1.97 17.43
C ILE A 41 -21.60 -2.48 18.84
N THR A 42 -22.31 -1.94 19.82
CA THR A 42 -22.13 -2.30 21.24
C THR A 42 -22.92 -3.54 21.64
N ASN A 43 -24.13 -3.72 21.11
CA ASN A 43 -25.03 -4.83 21.41
C ASN A 43 -25.51 -5.50 20.11
N PRO A 44 -24.69 -6.36 19.48
CA PRO A 44 -25.11 -7.08 18.28
C PRO A 44 -26.19 -8.12 18.62
N ASP A 45 -27.19 -8.23 17.76
CA ASP A 45 -28.14 -9.33 17.80
C ASP A 45 -27.48 -10.67 17.40
N GLU A 46 -28.22 -11.77 17.47
CA GLU A 46 -27.69 -13.09 17.14
C GLU A 46 -27.23 -13.21 15.68
N THR A 47 -27.89 -12.51 14.76
CA THR A 47 -27.55 -12.55 13.33
C THR A 47 -26.24 -11.83 13.05
N ILE A 48 -26.06 -10.63 13.63
CA ILE A 48 -24.83 -9.84 13.52
C ILE A 48 -23.68 -10.58 14.17
N LYS A 49 -23.90 -11.21 15.34
CA LYS A 49 -22.87 -12.03 16.00
C LYS A 49 -22.38 -13.16 15.10
N MET A 50 -23.30 -13.91 14.51
CA MET A 50 -22.98 -15.01 13.59
C MET A 50 -22.19 -14.51 12.37
N GLU A 51 -22.67 -13.45 11.70
CA GLU A 51 -21.96 -12.85 10.56
C GLU A 51 -20.54 -12.39 10.95
N LEU A 52 -20.40 -11.73 12.10
CA LEU A 52 -19.11 -11.23 12.57
C LEU A 52 -18.15 -12.36 12.93
N ASP A 53 -18.65 -13.46 13.49
CA ASP A 53 -17.85 -14.65 13.79
C ASP A 53 -17.38 -15.36 12.54
N GLU A 54 -18.22 -15.48 11.50
CA GLU A 54 -17.80 -16.01 10.19
C GLU A 54 -16.67 -15.17 9.58
N ILE A 55 -16.82 -13.84 9.57
CA ILE A 55 -15.81 -12.92 9.04
C ILE A 55 -14.51 -13.03 9.85
N ARG A 56 -14.62 -13.02 11.19
CA ARG A 56 -13.47 -13.13 12.10
C ARG A 56 -12.74 -14.45 11.90
N ASN A 57 -13.47 -15.55 11.73
CA ASN A 57 -12.90 -16.87 11.48
C ASN A 57 -12.19 -16.93 10.13
N ALA A 58 -12.77 -16.36 9.07
CA ALA A 58 -12.15 -16.27 7.76
C ALA A 58 -10.85 -15.46 7.80
N ALA A 59 -10.89 -14.24 8.35
CA ALA A 59 -9.73 -13.35 8.48
C ALA A 59 -8.60 -14.00 9.30
N ASN A 60 -8.92 -14.54 10.48
CA ASN A 60 -7.94 -15.20 11.33
C ASN A 60 -7.36 -16.47 10.71
N THR A 61 -8.16 -17.24 9.97
CA THR A 61 -7.69 -18.44 9.27
C THR A 61 -6.69 -18.05 8.19
N GLN A 62 -6.96 -17.01 7.41
CA GLN A 62 -6.02 -16.51 6.40
C GLN A 62 -4.66 -16.13 7.03
N LEU A 63 -4.66 -15.40 8.15
CA LEU A 63 -3.44 -15.05 8.88
C LEU A 63 -2.70 -16.29 9.41
N LYS A 64 -3.41 -17.19 10.07
CA LYS A 64 -2.85 -18.45 10.61
C LYS A 64 -2.19 -19.29 9.52
N MET A 65 -2.84 -19.42 8.36
CA MET A 65 -2.29 -20.18 7.24
C MET A 65 -1.04 -19.51 6.67
N SER A 66 -1.05 -18.18 6.51
CA SER A 66 0.14 -17.42 6.09
C SER A 66 1.30 -17.63 7.04
N ASP A 67 1.05 -17.52 8.35
CA ASP A 67 2.07 -17.68 9.39
C ASP A 67 2.62 -19.11 9.44
N ALA A 68 1.77 -20.12 9.28
CA ALA A 68 2.18 -21.52 9.21
C ALA A 68 3.07 -21.78 7.99
N ILE A 69 2.69 -21.28 6.82
CA ILE A 69 3.46 -21.42 5.58
C ILE A 69 4.85 -20.79 5.72
N GLN A 70 4.91 -19.57 6.26
CA GLN A 70 6.16 -18.82 6.38
C GLN A 70 7.07 -19.38 7.48
N THR A 71 6.53 -19.61 8.67
CA THR A 71 7.31 -20.08 9.84
C THR A 71 7.77 -21.52 9.66
N GLY A 72 6.94 -22.38 9.05
CA GLY A 72 7.30 -23.75 8.73
C GLY A 72 8.14 -23.89 7.46
N ASP A 73 8.33 -22.81 6.70
CA ASP A 73 8.94 -22.81 5.37
C ASP A 73 8.38 -23.97 4.51
N LEU A 74 7.05 -24.02 4.46
CA LEU A 74 6.29 -25.16 3.95
C LEU A 74 6.30 -25.23 2.42
N ILE A 75 6.56 -24.10 1.75
CA ILE A 75 6.64 -24.05 0.27
C ILE A 75 7.75 -24.97 -0.27
N ARG A 76 8.82 -25.24 0.51
CA ARG A 76 9.87 -26.20 0.10
C ARG A 76 9.37 -27.61 -0.16
N PHE A 77 8.27 -28.02 0.46
CA PHE A 77 7.71 -29.37 0.31
C PHE A 77 6.61 -29.43 -0.75
N TYR A 78 6.16 -28.28 -1.24
CA TYR A 78 5.11 -28.19 -2.25
C TYR A 78 5.66 -28.52 -3.64
N LYS A 79 5.06 -29.50 -4.31
CA LYS A 79 5.43 -29.97 -5.65
C LYS A 79 4.31 -29.82 -6.69
N GLY A 80 3.19 -29.20 -6.30
CA GLY A 80 1.95 -29.20 -7.09
C GLY A 80 1.82 -28.08 -8.10
N ASN A 81 2.90 -27.38 -8.44
CA ASN A 81 2.89 -26.26 -9.39
C ASN A 81 3.81 -26.53 -10.59
N ASP A 82 3.55 -25.80 -11.67
CA ASP A 82 4.43 -25.74 -12.85
C ASP A 82 5.58 -24.73 -12.68
N LEU A 83 5.69 -24.15 -11.47
CA LEU A 83 6.75 -23.22 -11.10
C LEU A 83 7.95 -24.03 -10.61
N GLY A 84 8.96 -24.21 -11.46
CA GLY A 84 10.20 -24.89 -11.10
C GLY A 84 10.88 -24.29 -9.86
N LYS A 85 11.77 -25.05 -9.23
CA LYS A 85 12.48 -24.60 -8.02
C LYS A 85 13.46 -23.47 -8.36
N VAL A 86 13.32 -22.33 -7.68
CA VAL A 86 14.28 -21.22 -7.78
C VAL A 86 15.58 -21.61 -7.07
N ASN A 87 16.72 -21.41 -7.74
CA ASN A 87 18.05 -21.48 -7.14
C ASN A 87 18.59 -20.07 -6.90
N PRO A 88 18.73 -19.61 -5.63
CA PRO A 88 19.22 -18.27 -5.33
C PRO A 88 20.62 -17.97 -5.88
N LYS A 89 21.46 -18.98 -6.11
CA LYS A 89 22.82 -18.81 -6.65
C LYS A 89 22.85 -18.34 -8.09
N ASP A 90 21.75 -18.52 -8.83
CA ASP A 90 21.65 -18.08 -10.23
C ASP A 90 21.45 -16.56 -10.33
N TYR A 91 21.26 -15.88 -9.19
CA TYR A 91 20.97 -14.45 -9.13
C TYR A 91 22.10 -13.71 -8.40
N SER A 92 22.63 -12.67 -9.04
CA SER A 92 23.59 -11.75 -8.46
C SER A 92 23.18 -10.32 -8.77
N TYR A 93 23.15 -9.49 -7.73
CA TYR A 93 22.90 -8.05 -7.88
C TYR A 93 24.19 -7.25 -8.09
N LEU A 94 25.35 -7.88 -7.91
CA LEU A 94 26.64 -7.27 -8.23
C LEU A 94 26.78 -7.19 -9.75
N ASN A 95 27.09 -6.00 -10.26
CA ASN A 95 27.23 -5.74 -11.70
C ASN A 95 25.97 -6.16 -12.52
N SER A 96 24.78 -6.09 -11.90
CA SER A 96 23.51 -6.52 -12.50
C SER A 96 23.26 -5.88 -13.87
N MET A 97 23.59 -4.60 -14.04
CA MET A 97 23.44 -3.90 -15.33
C MET A 97 24.28 -4.55 -16.43
N LYS A 98 25.53 -4.92 -16.15
CA LYS A 98 26.41 -5.58 -17.12
C LYS A 98 25.87 -6.97 -17.50
N ALA A 99 25.37 -7.71 -16.52
CA ALA A 99 24.74 -9.01 -16.76
C ALA A 99 23.46 -8.88 -17.59
N LEU A 100 22.61 -7.90 -17.29
CA LEU A 100 21.38 -7.62 -18.05
C LEU A 100 21.68 -7.25 -19.50
N LEU A 101 22.67 -6.39 -19.75
CA LEU A 101 23.10 -6.05 -21.12
C LEU A 101 23.61 -7.27 -21.90
N ALA A 102 24.28 -8.21 -21.24
CA ALA A 102 24.74 -9.44 -21.87
C ALA A 102 23.56 -10.36 -22.23
N ILE A 103 22.60 -10.54 -21.32
CA ILE A 103 21.37 -11.33 -21.57
C ILE A 103 20.56 -10.70 -22.70
N GLU A 104 20.43 -9.38 -22.71
CA GLU A 104 19.71 -8.63 -23.73
C GLU A 104 20.35 -8.84 -25.11
N LYS A 105 21.68 -8.74 -25.18
CA LYS A 105 22.43 -9.02 -26.41
C LYS A 105 22.30 -10.47 -26.87
N GLU A 106 22.30 -11.43 -25.95
CA GLU A 106 22.13 -12.85 -26.25
C GLU A 106 20.73 -13.15 -26.79
N LYS A 107 19.70 -12.55 -26.20
CA LYS A 107 18.30 -12.77 -26.61
C LYS A 107 17.92 -12.04 -27.90
N GLY A 108 18.50 -10.86 -28.16
CA GLY A 108 18.21 -10.05 -29.34
C GLY A 108 16.70 -9.89 -29.55
N ASP A 109 16.20 -10.32 -30.71
CA ASP A 109 14.78 -10.22 -31.09
C ASP A 109 13.84 -11.05 -30.21
N GLN A 110 14.36 -12.05 -29.49
CA GLN A 110 13.58 -12.85 -28.53
C GLN A 110 13.48 -12.18 -27.15
N SER A 111 14.03 -10.98 -26.99
CA SER A 111 13.93 -10.27 -25.73
C SER A 111 12.50 -9.83 -25.44
N THR A 112 12.06 -10.13 -24.23
CA THR A 112 10.74 -9.72 -23.72
C THR A 112 10.78 -8.40 -22.95
N SER A 113 11.97 -7.79 -22.81
CA SER A 113 12.15 -6.55 -22.04
C SER A 113 11.40 -5.38 -22.69
N LEU A 114 10.78 -4.54 -21.86
CA LEU A 114 10.03 -3.38 -22.35
C LEU A 114 10.95 -2.38 -23.08
N TYR A 115 12.20 -2.26 -22.64
CA TYR A 115 13.22 -1.43 -23.29
C TYR A 115 13.45 -1.83 -24.75
N SER A 116 13.63 -3.14 -25.01
CA SER A 116 13.87 -3.64 -26.37
C SER A 116 12.64 -3.59 -27.25
N LYS A 117 11.46 -3.87 -26.67
CA LYS A 117 10.17 -3.68 -27.37
C LYS A 117 9.93 -2.22 -27.79
N ARG A 118 10.51 -1.26 -27.07
CA ARG A 118 10.46 0.17 -27.40
C ARG A 118 11.61 0.63 -28.28
N GLY A 119 12.34 -0.28 -28.93
CA GLY A 119 13.44 0.07 -29.82
C GLY A 119 14.66 0.63 -29.08
N ASN A 120 14.97 0.06 -27.91
CA ASN A 120 16.07 0.50 -27.04
C ASN A 120 15.88 1.92 -26.49
N VAL A 121 14.64 2.30 -26.19
CA VAL A 121 14.29 3.59 -25.61
C VAL A 121 13.77 3.38 -24.19
N SER A 122 14.25 4.23 -23.29
CA SER A 122 13.85 4.22 -21.87
C SER A 122 12.37 4.57 -21.70
N THR A 123 11.76 4.10 -20.61
CA THR A 123 10.36 4.39 -20.24
C THR A 123 10.21 5.57 -19.30
N VAL A 124 11.28 6.31 -19.04
CA VAL A 124 11.28 7.48 -18.15
C VAL A 124 10.29 8.54 -18.63
N ASP A 125 10.12 8.69 -19.94
CA ASP A 125 9.16 9.59 -20.57
C ASP A 125 7.69 9.27 -20.25
N LEU A 126 7.36 7.99 -20.02
CA LEU A 126 6.01 7.55 -19.66
C LEU A 126 5.67 7.80 -18.19
N PHE A 127 6.67 8.04 -17.36
CA PHE A 127 6.44 8.25 -15.93
C PHE A 127 5.94 9.67 -15.69
N ASN A 128 4.62 9.82 -15.54
CA ASN A 128 3.98 11.07 -15.13
C ASN A 128 3.23 10.84 -13.81
N SER A 129 3.74 11.45 -12.74
CA SER A 129 3.13 11.39 -11.39
C SER A 129 2.94 12.82 -10.88
N PRO A 130 1.92 13.53 -11.37
CA PRO A 130 1.61 14.88 -10.89
C PRO A 130 1.13 14.80 -9.44
N SER A 131 1.63 15.70 -8.60
CA SER A 131 1.16 15.81 -7.22
C SER A 131 -0.33 16.18 -7.15
N TYR A 132 -1.00 15.91 -6.02
CA TYR A 132 -2.39 16.35 -5.80
C TYR A 132 -2.60 17.83 -6.10
N ARG A 133 -1.67 18.69 -5.66
CA ARG A 133 -1.70 20.14 -5.93
C ARG A 133 -1.61 20.49 -7.41
N ALA A 134 -0.88 19.72 -8.20
CA ALA A 134 -0.77 19.93 -9.65
C ALA A 134 -2.02 19.46 -10.39
N LEU A 135 -2.72 18.45 -9.87
CA LEU A 135 -4.00 17.97 -10.40
C LEU A 135 -5.19 18.85 -9.99
N HIS A 136 -5.09 19.49 -8.81
CA HIS A 136 -6.14 20.30 -8.19
C HIS A 136 -5.67 21.72 -7.85
N PRO A 137 -5.16 22.51 -8.82
CA PRO A 137 -4.65 23.86 -8.55
C PRO A 137 -5.73 24.81 -8.01
N GLU A 138 -7.02 24.58 -8.32
CA GLU A 138 -8.16 25.36 -7.88
C GLU A 138 -8.29 25.45 -6.35
N GLN A 139 -7.83 24.43 -5.62
CA GLN A 139 -7.91 24.40 -4.16
C GLN A 139 -6.82 25.24 -3.48
N PHE A 140 -5.82 25.66 -4.26
CA PHE A 140 -4.63 26.37 -3.77
C PHE A 140 -4.46 27.76 -4.38
N GLN A 141 -5.36 28.18 -5.27
CA GLN A 141 -5.44 29.57 -5.70
C GLN A 141 -6.19 30.38 -4.64
N THR A 142 -5.43 30.95 -3.70
CA THR A 142 -5.94 32.07 -2.89
C THR A 142 -6.19 33.23 -3.83
N SER A 143 -7.43 33.72 -3.87
CA SER A 143 -7.78 34.98 -4.52
C SER A 143 -6.87 36.06 -3.95
N SER A 144 -5.96 36.60 -4.76
CA SER A 144 -5.31 37.87 -4.47
C SER A 144 -6.36 38.95 -4.70
N SER A 145 -7.20 39.15 -3.70
CA SER A 145 -7.90 40.41 -3.52
C SER A 145 -7.02 41.23 -2.61
N ASP A 146 -6.28 42.17 -3.21
CA ASP A 146 -5.55 43.22 -2.52
C ASP A 146 -6.53 43.99 -1.60
N GLU A 147 -6.44 43.77 -0.29
CA GLU A 147 -6.88 44.74 0.71
C GLU A 147 -5.65 45.20 1.49
N ASP A 148 -5.04 46.26 0.95
CA ASP A 148 -4.21 47.21 1.66
C ASP A 148 -5.00 47.77 2.84
N SER A 149 -4.65 47.35 4.05
CA SER A 149 -5.02 48.06 5.28
C SER A 149 -3.81 48.09 6.22
N SER A 150 -3.06 49.17 6.06
CA SER A 150 -2.12 49.69 7.04
C SER A 150 -2.75 49.80 8.43
N GLN A 151 -2.23 49.06 9.41
CA GLN A 151 -2.35 49.40 10.83
C GLN A 151 -1.01 49.22 11.54
N GLU A 152 -0.74 50.22 12.37
CA GLU A 152 0.52 50.65 12.95
C GLU A 152 1.06 49.68 14.00
N ASP A 153 2.33 49.29 13.87
CA ASP A 153 3.09 48.65 14.94
C ASP A 153 3.65 49.71 15.91
N SER A 154 3.05 49.83 17.10
CA SER A 154 3.69 50.52 18.22
C SER A 154 4.70 49.60 18.90
N SER A 155 5.98 49.89 18.70
CA SER A 155 7.08 49.29 19.45
C SER A 155 7.40 50.11 20.70
N SER A 156 7.46 49.46 21.86
CA SER A 156 8.27 49.96 22.98
C SER A 156 8.80 48.81 23.83
N SER A 157 10.14 48.66 23.75
CA SER A 157 11.08 48.15 24.76
C SER A 157 10.89 46.70 25.27
N SER A 158 11.93 45.87 25.44
CA SER A 158 13.37 46.06 25.39
C SER A 158 14.03 44.67 25.46
N SER A 159 15.15 44.56 24.76
CA SER A 159 16.18 43.53 24.83
C SER A 159 16.46 42.90 26.21
N SER A 160 16.58 41.58 26.24
CA SER A 160 17.63 40.93 27.03
C SER A 160 18.25 39.78 26.24
N SER A 161 19.49 40.01 25.85
CA SER A 161 20.39 39.04 25.27
C SER A 161 20.99 38.15 26.36
N THR A 162 21.61 37.06 25.87
CA THR A 162 22.80 36.36 26.39
C THR A 162 22.64 35.16 27.34
N ALA A 163 22.97 34.01 26.73
CA ALA A 163 24.05 33.09 27.09
C ALA A 163 23.94 32.17 28.34
N ASN A 164 24.01 30.88 28.02
CA ASN A 164 24.57 29.75 28.78
C ASN A 164 25.74 30.12 29.71
N PRO A 165 25.92 29.33 30.77
CA PRO A 165 26.75 28.12 30.68
C PRO A 165 25.95 26.81 30.71
#